data_AF-A0A2D6R7L1-F1
#
_entry.id   AF-A0A2D6R7L1-F1
#
_cell.length_a   1.000
_cell.length_b   1.000
_cell.length_c   1.000
_cell.angle_alpha   90.00
_cell.angle_beta   90.00
_cell.angle_gamma   90.00
#
_symmetry.space_group_name_H-M   'P 1'
#
loop_
_entity.id
_entity.type
_entity.pdbx_description
1 polymer ?
#
loop_
_entity_poly.entity_id
_entity_poly.type
_entity_poly.pdbx_seq_one_letter_code
_entity_poly.pdbx_strand_id
1 'polypeptide(L)' 'MTSTKRFGSRYGRKPKTKFAKIEAQQRAKHKCNACSKIAVRRL' A
#
# COMPACT_ATOMS: atom_id res chain seq x y z
N MET A 1 7.51 6.52 -1.10
CA MET A 1 8.65 5.73 -0.63
C MET A 1 8.40 4.26 -0.93
N THR A 2 9.35 3.61 -1.62
CA THR A 2 9.19 2.32 -2.29
C THR A 2 9.15 1.15 -1.30
N SER A 3 7.93 0.77 -0.91
CA SER A 3 7.65 -0.40 -0.05
C SER A 3 8.21 -1.71 -0.60
N THR A 4 8.46 -1.77 -1.91
CA THR A 4 9.08 -2.90 -2.62
C THR A 4 10.60 -2.99 -2.45
N LYS A 5 11.26 -2.02 -1.81
CA LYS A 5 12.70 -2.08 -1.50
C LYS A 5 13.05 -3.32 -0.66
N ARG A 6 12.15 -3.77 0.22
CA ARG A 6 12.31 -4.99 1.04
C ARG A 6 12.53 -6.27 0.23
N PHE A 7 12.15 -6.27 -1.05
CA PHE A 7 12.34 -7.43 -1.92
C PHE A 7 13.76 -7.56 -2.46
N GLY A 8 14.58 -6.51 -2.41
CA GLY A 8 15.95 -6.52 -2.94
C GLY A 8 15.95 -6.74 -4.46
N SER A 9 16.85 -7.60 -4.95
CA SER A 9 16.96 -7.98 -6.37
C SER A 9 15.85 -8.94 -6.85
N ARG A 10 15.21 -9.67 -5.92
CA ARG A 10 14.22 -10.74 -6.22
C ARG A 10 13.00 -10.25 -7.01
N TYR A 11 12.35 -11.13 -7.77
CA TYR A 11 11.04 -10.92 -8.46
C TYR A 11 10.99 -9.91 -9.63
N GLY A 12 12.09 -9.25 -9.99
CA GLY A 12 12.14 -8.37 -11.17
C GLY A 12 11.30 -7.08 -11.08
N ARG A 13 11.30 -6.28 -12.16
CA ARG A 13 10.68 -4.93 -12.16
C ARG A 13 9.16 -4.95 -12.21
N LYS A 14 8.56 -5.70 -13.15
CA LYS A 14 7.10 -5.67 -13.40
C LYS A 14 6.26 -6.14 -12.21
N PRO A 15 6.59 -7.23 -11.50
CA PRO A 15 5.84 -7.65 -10.31
C PRO A 15 5.95 -6.64 -9.17
N LYS A 16 7.14 -6.07 -8.95
CA LYS A 16 7.35 -5.02 -7.93
C LYS A 16 6.49 -3.80 -8.21
N THR A 17 6.47 -3.29 -9.44
CA THR A 17 5.67 -2.09 -9.73
C THR A 17 4.18 -2.33 -9.56
N LYS A 18 3.67 -3.50 -9.92
CA LYS A 18 2.26 -3.88 -9.66
C LYS A 18 1.98 -3.97 -8.16
N PHE A 19 2.83 -4.66 -7.41
CA PHE A 19 2.68 -4.79 -5.96
C PHE A 19 2.72 -3.45 -5.23
N ALA A 20 3.66 -2.57 -5.59
CA ALA A 20 3.80 -1.24 -4.99
C ALA A 20 2.50 -0.43 -5.07
N LYS A 21 1.78 -0.52 -6.20
CA LYS A 21 0.51 0.20 -6.40
C LYS A 21 -0.58 -0.31 -5.44
N ILE A 22 -0.70 -1.63 -5.32
CA ILE A 22 -1.71 -2.27 -4.45
C ILE A 22 -1.38 -2.01 -2.97
N GLU A 23 -0.12 -2.16 -2.58
CA GLU A 23 0.30 -1.94 -1.20
C GLU A 23 0.17 -0.48 -0.77
N ALA A 24 0.37 0.47 -1.68
CA ALA A 24 0.12 1.89 -1.42
C ALA A 24 -1.36 2.16 -1.12
N GLN A 25 -2.27 1.53 -1.88
CA GLN A 25 -3.71 1.63 -1.63
C GLN A 25 -4.09 0.98 -0.30
N GLN A 26 -3.57 -0.22 -0.02
CA GLN A 26 -3.87 -0.96 1.21
C GLN A 26 -3.40 -0.22 2.48
N ARG A 27 -2.23 0.42 2.44
CA ARG A 27 -1.65 1.13 3.59
C ARG A 27 -2.23 2.53 3.77
N ALA A 28 -2.99 3.04 2.80
CA ALA A 28 -3.62 4.34 2.93
C ALA A 28 -4.63 4.33 4.08
N LYS A 29 -4.76 5.47 4.77
CA LYS A 29 -5.87 5.68 5.70
C LYS A 29 -7.10 6.08 4.89
N HIS A 30 -8.22 5.43 5.13
CA HIS A 30 -9.48 5.71 4.46
C HIS A 30 -10.40 6.53 5.36
N LYS A 31 -11.34 7.23 4.73
CA LYS A 31 -12.39 7.98 5.41
C LYS A 31 -13.36 7.00 6.07
N CYS A 32 -13.70 7.26 7.33
CA CYS A 32 -14.75 6.53 8.04
C CYS A 32 -16.13 7.08 7.65
N ASN A 33 -17.06 6.21 7.26
CA ASN A 33 -18.41 6.62 6.88
C ASN A 33 -19.25 7.14 8.07
N ALA A 34 -18.92 6.72 9.30
CA ALA A 34 -19.68 7.14 10.49
C ALA A 34 -19.20 8.48 11.07
N CYS A 35 -17.88 8.65 11.26
CA CYS A 35 -17.31 9.84 11.91
C CYS A 35 -16.59 10.79 10.94
N SER A 36 -16.56 10.48 9.63
CA SER A 36 -15.88 11.24 8.58
C SER A 36 -14.37 11.47 8.76
N LYS A 37 -13.75 10.91 9.79
CA LYS A 37 -12.30 10.99 10.04
C LYS A 37 -11.51 10.08 9.09
N ILE A 38 -10.34 10.53 8.65
CA ILE A 38 -9.41 9.72 7.83
C ILE A 38 -8.51 8.90 8.77
N ALA A 39 -9.05 7.79 9.27
CA ALA A 39 -8.39 6.95 10.26
C ALA A 39 -8.61 5.44 10.05
N VAL A 40 -9.47 5.04 9.10
CA VAL A 40 -9.75 3.63 8.85
C VAL A 40 -8.52 2.99 8.21
N ARG A 41 -8.08 1.87 8.78
CA ARG A 41 -6.96 1.07 8.28
C ARG A 41 -7.36 -0.40 8.24
N ARG A 42 -6.70 -1.18 7.40
CA ARG A 42 -6.84 -2.64 7.43
C ARG A 42 -6.26 -3.21 8.73
N LEU A 43 -7.01 -4.12 9.36
CA LEU A 43 -6.56 -4.91 10.51
C LEU A 43 -5.59 -6.01 10.06
#